data_AF-A0A151B109-F1
#
_entry.id   AF-A0A151B109-F1
#
_cell.length_a   1.000
_cell.length_b   1.000
_cell.length_c   1.000
_cell.angle_alpha   90.00
_cell.angle_beta   90.00
_cell.angle_gamma   90.00
#
_symmetry.space_group_name_H-M   'P 1'
#
loop_
_entity.id
_entity.type
_entity.pdbx_description
1 polymer ?
#
loop_
_entity_poly.entity_id
_entity_poly.type
_entity_poly.pdbx_seq_one_letter_code
_entity_poly.pdbx_strand_id
1 'polypeptide(L)'
;MRWFSFNSLRFNFKIFLLIVLILSFAGGLALARHMHPLAALTSRVAGNQAASTGQAVNRDDPVPHLLFNAFTASGARLETMGLEAWGSLNSTFMDGEAIHDLAGRVAAALGLEGTGGFTRQDDTSFHALYWEGELQPGVVLYFSLQSLAGAGEGGETYLLINLEGQPQQGEGEMLAWQERVREAFQPWQVEPHLIYSLTGVIPGKLTPAEREQRARAVLAALAAEKVEGVEEEDLLSISAYSPRLPRSLEVAGRPVNANVALRYHATDGNTYLHLGSPLLGGEY
;
A
#
# COMPACT_ATOMS: atom_id res chain seq x y z
N MET A 1 18.36 -46.84 -18.84
CA MET A 1 18.46 -46.50 -17.41
C MET A 1 19.28 -45.22 -17.30
N ARG A 2 18.63 -44.04 -17.30
CA ARG A 2 19.27 -42.73 -17.23
C ARG A 2 18.63 -41.96 -16.08
N TRP A 3 19.43 -41.70 -15.05
CA TRP A 3 19.11 -40.82 -13.93
C TRP A 3 18.98 -39.38 -14.44
N PHE A 4 17.83 -38.74 -14.16
CA PHE A 4 17.67 -37.30 -14.31
C PHE A 4 17.94 -36.63 -12.96
N SER A 5 18.95 -35.76 -12.94
CA SER A 5 19.21 -34.82 -11.86
C SER A 5 18.20 -33.65 -11.97
N PHE A 6 17.42 -33.44 -10.91
CA PHE A 6 16.64 -32.22 -10.73
C PHE A 6 17.57 -31.12 -10.22
N ASN A 7 17.79 -30.10 -11.05
CA ASN A 7 18.48 -28.89 -10.62
C ASN A 7 17.46 -27.93 -10.01
N SER A 8 17.77 -27.47 -8.82
CA SER A 8 16.90 -26.77 -7.86
C SER A 8 16.31 -25.46 -8.38
N LEU A 9 15.00 -25.31 -8.18
CA LEU A 9 14.24 -24.07 -8.26
C LEU A 9 14.73 -23.12 -7.16
N ARG A 10 15.52 -22.09 -7.51
CA ARG A 10 15.91 -21.03 -6.54
C ARG A 10 14.72 -20.13 -6.29
N PHE A 11 13.97 -20.44 -5.25
CA PHE A 11 12.90 -19.61 -4.69
C PHE A 11 13.50 -18.28 -4.22
N ASN A 12 12.99 -17.16 -4.73
CA ASN A 12 13.56 -15.84 -4.48
C ASN A 12 13.04 -15.32 -3.12
N PHE A 13 13.82 -15.57 -2.06
CA PHE A 13 13.47 -15.26 -0.66
C PHE A 13 12.98 -13.82 -0.46
N LYS A 14 13.50 -12.84 -1.23
CA LYS A 14 13.07 -11.43 -1.19
C LYS A 14 11.61 -11.21 -1.62
N ILE A 15 11.11 -12.00 -2.57
CA ILE A 15 9.72 -11.92 -3.06
C ILE A 15 8.77 -12.60 -2.06
N PHE A 16 9.17 -13.73 -1.50
CA PHE A 16 8.43 -14.38 -0.41
C PHE A 16 8.33 -13.47 0.81
N LEU A 17 9.40 -12.73 1.12
CA LEU A 17 9.40 -11.80 2.22
C LEU A 17 8.57 -10.55 1.97
N LEU A 18 8.57 -10.00 0.75
CA LEU A 18 7.66 -8.93 0.34
C LEU A 18 6.18 -9.39 0.43
N ILE A 19 5.91 -10.64 0.06
CA ILE A 19 4.58 -11.25 0.17
C ILE A 19 4.19 -11.48 1.64
N VAL A 20 5.12 -11.89 2.50
CA VAL A 20 4.89 -11.98 3.96
C VAL A 20 4.73 -10.58 4.58
N LEU A 21 5.48 -9.57 4.14
CA LEU A 21 5.33 -8.14 4.48
C LEU A 21 3.92 -7.64 4.14
N ILE A 22 3.43 -7.92 2.93
CA ILE A 22 2.11 -7.47 2.44
C ILE A 22 0.97 -8.29 3.06
N LEU A 23 1.15 -9.60 3.28
CA LEU A 23 0.14 -10.44 3.93
C LEU A 23 0.01 -10.15 5.43
N SER A 24 1.09 -9.76 6.10
CA SER A 24 1.01 -9.24 7.47
C SER A 24 0.43 -7.81 7.53
N PHE A 25 0.56 -7.03 6.45
CA PHE A 25 -0.10 -5.74 6.28
C PHE A 25 -1.64 -5.86 6.17
N ALA A 26 -2.15 -6.82 5.39
CA ALA A 26 -3.58 -7.12 5.34
C ALA A 26 -4.09 -7.83 6.62
N GLY A 27 -3.24 -8.66 7.25
CA GLY A 27 -3.58 -9.41 8.47
C GLY A 27 -3.65 -8.56 9.75
N GLY A 28 -2.84 -7.50 9.87
CA GLY A 28 -2.90 -6.55 10.98
C GLY A 28 -4.24 -5.82 11.03
N LEU A 29 -4.76 -5.39 9.87
CA LEU A 29 -6.09 -4.81 9.74
C LEU A 29 -7.24 -5.84 9.88
N ALA A 30 -7.01 -7.11 9.51
CA ALA A 30 -8.01 -8.16 9.65
C ALA A 30 -8.35 -8.49 11.12
N LEU A 31 -7.46 -8.22 12.08
CA LEU A 31 -7.77 -8.38 13.50
C LEU A 31 -8.82 -7.36 14.00
N ALA A 32 -9.05 -6.26 13.28
CA ALA A 32 -10.12 -5.30 13.55
C ALA A 32 -11.49 -5.71 12.97
N ARG A 33 -11.58 -6.80 12.18
CA ARG A 33 -12.84 -7.32 11.63
C ARG A 33 -12.94 -8.84 11.80
N HIS A 34 -13.49 -9.23 12.95
CA HIS A 34 -13.99 -10.56 13.36
C HIS A 34 -13.71 -11.81 12.48
N MET A 35 -12.99 -12.76 13.12
CA MET A 35 -13.14 -14.23 13.15
C MET A 35 -13.62 -15.05 11.92
N HIS A 36 -12.81 -16.09 11.62
CA HIS A 36 -13.07 -17.41 10.98
C HIS A 36 -12.68 -17.62 9.48
N PRO A 37 -12.33 -18.87 9.08
CA PRO A 37 -11.10 -19.13 8.29
C PRO A 37 -11.30 -19.73 6.87
N LEU A 38 -10.16 -19.82 6.17
CA LEU A 38 -9.79 -20.73 5.06
C LEU A 38 -10.39 -20.46 3.65
N ALA A 39 -9.52 -20.25 2.66
CA ALA A 39 -9.02 -21.30 1.76
C ALA A 39 -8.01 -20.74 0.73
N ALA A 40 -6.92 -21.46 0.54
CA ALA A 40 -5.88 -21.15 -0.45
C ALA A 40 -6.36 -21.43 -1.89
N LEU A 41 -6.09 -20.51 -2.80
CA LEU A 41 -6.10 -20.77 -4.25
C LEU A 41 -4.89 -20.11 -4.91
N THR A 42 -4.16 -20.96 -5.63
CA THR A 42 -2.95 -20.69 -6.39
C THR A 42 -3.22 -19.84 -7.62
N SER A 43 -2.38 -18.85 -7.89
CA SER A 43 -2.13 -18.38 -9.26
C SER A 43 -0.65 -18.06 -9.48
N ARG A 44 -0.10 -18.62 -10.56
CA ARG A 44 1.25 -18.38 -11.11
C ARG A 44 1.22 -17.09 -11.91
N VAL A 45 2.13 -16.16 -11.68
CA VAL A 45 2.60 -15.24 -12.74
C VAL A 45 4.10 -14.98 -12.57
N ALA A 46 4.79 -14.99 -13.71
CA ALA A 46 6.23 -14.90 -13.89
C ALA A 46 6.77 -13.50 -13.54
N GLY A 47 7.97 -13.49 -12.95
CA GLY A 47 8.67 -12.27 -12.59
C GLY A 47 9.24 -11.51 -13.79
N ASN A 48 9.27 -10.19 -13.65
CA ASN A 48 10.31 -9.35 -14.26
C ASN A 48 10.55 -8.14 -13.35
N GLN A 49 11.81 -7.69 -13.36
CA GLN A 49 12.38 -6.71 -12.45
C GLN A 49 11.66 -5.36 -12.56
N ALA A 50 11.10 -4.87 -11.44
CA ALA A 50 10.71 -3.47 -11.33
C ALA A 50 11.97 -2.64 -11.04
N ALA A 51 12.63 -2.21 -12.11
CA ALA A 51 13.59 -1.12 -12.02
C ALA A 51 12.81 0.17 -11.80
N SER A 52 12.75 0.66 -10.56
CA SER A 52 12.33 2.03 -10.28
C SER A 52 13.43 2.96 -10.81
N THR A 53 13.13 3.65 -11.92
CA THR A 53 13.99 4.72 -12.40
C THR A 53 13.93 5.86 -11.38
N GLY A 54 15.09 6.20 -10.81
CA GLY A 54 15.21 7.26 -9.83
C GLY A 54 14.73 8.60 -10.40
N GLN A 55 13.59 9.06 -9.92
CA GLN A 55 13.14 10.44 -10.11
C GLN A 55 13.58 11.29 -8.92
N ALA A 56 14.04 12.50 -9.23
CA ALA A 56 14.40 13.51 -8.25
C ALA A 56 13.22 13.82 -7.31
N VAL A 57 13.53 14.16 -6.06
CA VAL A 57 12.58 14.54 -5.01
C VAL A 57 11.73 15.72 -5.50
N ASN A 58 10.55 15.42 -6.04
CA ASN A 58 9.54 16.42 -6.34
C ASN A 58 8.76 16.69 -5.06
N ARG A 59 8.97 17.86 -4.44
CA ARG A 59 8.24 18.27 -3.23
C ARG A 59 6.76 18.53 -3.50
N ASP A 60 6.39 18.70 -4.77
CA ASP A 60 5.00 18.82 -5.23
C ASP A 60 4.57 17.49 -5.86
N ASP A 61 4.31 16.46 -5.04
CA ASP A 61 3.73 15.20 -5.53
C ASP A 61 2.26 15.47 -5.93
N PRO A 62 1.90 15.42 -7.23
CA PRO A 62 0.57 15.80 -7.68
C PRO A 62 -0.48 14.72 -7.36
N VAL A 63 -0.08 13.54 -6.89
CA VAL A 63 -0.96 12.38 -6.75
C VAL A 63 -2.17 12.66 -5.84
N PRO A 64 -2.03 13.22 -4.61
CA PRO A 64 -3.18 13.55 -3.78
C PRO A 64 -4.19 14.42 -4.53
N HIS A 65 -3.74 15.53 -5.11
CA HIS A 65 -4.62 16.45 -5.84
C HIS A 65 -5.36 15.77 -6.99
N LEU A 66 -4.65 14.96 -7.78
CA LEU A 66 -5.24 14.22 -8.90
C LEU A 66 -6.29 13.20 -8.42
N LEU A 67 -5.98 12.45 -7.35
CA LEU A 67 -6.90 11.46 -6.79
C LEU A 67 -8.14 12.11 -6.17
N PHE A 68 -8.01 13.18 -5.40
CA PHE A 68 -9.16 13.86 -4.79
C PHE A 68 -10.09 14.50 -5.84
N ASN A 69 -9.53 15.09 -6.90
CA ASN A 69 -10.31 15.56 -8.04
C ASN A 69 -11.08 14.43 -8.73
N ALA A 70 -10.41 13.31 -9.00
CA ALA A 70 -11.03 12.16 -9.64
C ALA A 70 -12.08 11.48 -8.76
N PHE A 71 -11.83 11.41 -7.46
CA PHE A 71 -12.76 10.91 -6.47
C PHE A 71 -14.02 11.77 -6.44
N THR A 72 -13.90 13.09 -6.44
CA THR A 72 -15.03 14.02 -6.49
C THR A 72 -15.87 13.84 -7.75
N ALA A 73 -15.23 13.59 -8.91
CA ALA A 73 -15.91 13.31 -10.17
C ALA A 73 -16.79 12.05 -10.13
N SER A 74 -16.48 11.10 -9.24
CA SER A 74 -17.34 9.92 -9.04
C SER A 74 -18.68 10.25 -8.38
N GLY A 75 -18.75 11.31 -7.57
CA GLY A 75 -19.91 11.63 -6.73
C GLY A 75 -20.07 10.73 -5.50
N ALA A 76 -19.06 9.93 -5.15
CA ALA A 76 -19.00 9.24 -3.86
C ALA A 76 -18.72 10.23 -2.73
N ARG A 77 -19.32 10.00 -1.56
CA ARG A 77 -18.95 10.71 -0.33
C ARG A 77 -17.73 10.03 0.27
N LEU A 78 -16.68 10.80 0.55
CA LEU A 78 -15.47 10.27 1.18
C LEU A 78 -15.78 9.69 2.56
N GLU A 79 -15.26 8.49 2.82
CA GLU A 79 -15.50 7.73 4.06
C GLU A 79 -14.16 7.46 4.77
N THR A 80 -13.18 6.92 4.05
CA THR A 80 -11.81 6.73 4.58
C THR A 80 -10.76 7.11 3.54
N MET A 81 -9.57 7.42 4.03
CA MET A 81 -8.37 7.56 3.20
C MET A 81 -7.20 6.83 3.85
N GLY A 82 -6.26 6.38 3.02
CA GLY A 82 -5.07 5.67 3.45
C GLY A 82 -3.83 6.13 2.71
N LEU A 83 -2.70 6.07 3.41
CA LEU A 83 -1.37 6.30 2.88
C LEU A 83 -0.44 5.19 3.38
N GLU A 84 0.04 4.38 2.46
CA GLU A 84 1.10 3.41 2.72
C GLU A 84 2.42 3.94 2.20
N ALA A 85 3.49 3.67 2.92
CA ALA A 85 4.83 4.03 2.53
C ALA A 85 5.83 2.95 2.89
N TRP A 86 6.74 2.65 1.98
CA TRP A 86 7.83 1.72 2.28
C TRP A 86 9.13 2.05 1.53
N GLY A 87 10.25 1.64 2.12
CA GLY A 87 11.56 1.83 1.51
C GLY A 87 12.65 1.02 2.22
N SER A 88 13.69 0.66 1.47
CA SER A 88 14.93 0.11 2.04
C SER A 88 15.76 1.25 2.60
N LEU A 89 16.04 1.21 3.90
CA LEU A 89 16.83 2.22 4.61
C LEU A 89 18.33 2.01 4.46
N ASN A 90 18.77 0.74 4.41
CA ASN A 90 20.16 0.36 4.20
C ASN A 90 20.28 -1.11 3.78
N SER A 91 21.49 -1.50 3.37
CA SER A 91 21.87 -2.87 2.98
C SER A 91 22.65 -3.61 4.07
N THR A 92 22.24 -3.44 5.33
CA THR A 92 22.88 -4.10 6.49
C THR A 92 21.85 -4.81 7.35
N PHE A 93 22.23 -5.96 7.91
CA PHE A 93 21.49 -6.62 8.97
C PHE A 93 21.83 -5.93 10.30
N MET A 94 20.87 -5.23 10.86
CA MET A 94 20.96 -4.54 12.14
C MET A 94 20.52 -5.46 13.27
N ASP A 95 21.25 -5.44 14.39
CA ASP A 95 20.82 -6.09 15.63
C ASP A 95 19.61 -5.37 16.24
N GLY A 96 18.98 -6.02 17.22
CA GLY A 96 17.74 -5.50 17.78
C GLY A 96 17.87 -4.25 18.67
N GLU A 97 19.04 -3.94 19.22
CA GLU A 97 19.27 -2.65 19.91
C GLU A 97 19.34 -1.52 18.88
N ALA A 98 20.09 -1.74 17.80
CA ALA A 98 20.19 -0.79 16.70
C ALA A 98 18.82 -0.51 16.04
N ILE A 99 17.95 -1.54 15.91
CA ILE A 99 16.57 -1.36 15.43
C ILE A 99 15.72 -0.60 16.44
N HIS A 100 15.88 -0.83 17.73
CA HIS A 100 15.14 -0.09 18.75
C HIS A 100 15.44 1.41 18.70
N ASP A 101 16.73 1.79 18.61
CA ASP A 101 17.14 3.18 18.44
C ASP A 101 16.58 3.79 17.14
N LEU A 102 16.53 2.98 16.08
CA LEU A 102 15.96 3.37 14.79
C LEU A 102 14.46 3.64 14.90
N ALA A 103 13.73 2.78 15.61
CA ALA A 103 12.30 2.91 15.85
C ALA A 103 11.97 4.17 16.65
N GLY A 104 12.79 4.50 17.66
CA GLY A 104 12.66 5.75 18.40
C GLY A 104 12.77 7.00 17.50
N ARG A 105 13.72 6.99 16.55
CA ARG A 105 13.86 8.08 15.57
C ARG A 105 12.67 8.17 14.62
N VAL A 106 12.18 7.04 14.11
CA VAL A 106 11.00 6.98 13.23
C VAL A 106 9.76 7.47 13.98
N ALA A 107 9.53 7.00 15.21
CA ALA A 107 8.40 7.42 16.03
C ALA A 107 8.41 8.93 16.29
N ALA A 108 9.57 9.51 16.61
CA ALA A 108 9.72 10.96 16.79
C ALA A 108 9.41 11.74 15.50
N ALA A 109 9.88 11.27 14.34
CA ALA A 109 9.57 11.89 13.04
C ALA A 109 8.08 11.78 12.68
N LEU A 110 7.42 10.70 13.11
CA LEU A 110 5.97 10.52 12.97
C LEU A 110 5.16 11.32 14.00
N GLY A 111 5.80 12.06 14.90
CA GLY A 111 5.12 12.90 15.90
C GLY A 111 4.53 12.13 17.08
N LEU A 112 5.01 10.90 17.34
CA LEU A 112 4.59 10.13 18.50
C LEU A 112 5.24 10.65 19.78
N GLU A 113 4.42 10.94 20.80
CA GLU A 113 4.90 11.36 22.12
C GLU A 113 5.37 10.14 22.93
N GLY A 114 6.70 9.97 23.02
CA GLY A 114 7.34 8.90 23.78
C GLY A 114 7.72 7.68 22.93
N THR A 115 8.86 7.07 23.23
CA THR A 115 9.46 5.96 22.46
C THR A 115 9.08 4.57 22.99
N GLY A 116 7.90 4.44 23.60
CA GLY A 116 7.42 3.20 24.22
C GLY A 116 6.37 2.47 23.38
N GLY A 117 5.97 1.27 23.82
CA GLY A 117 4.87 0.52 23.20
C GLY A 117 5.24 -0.27 21.94
N PHE A 118 6.53 -0.39 21.64
CA PHE A 118 7.00 -1.21 20.55
C PHE A 118 6.82 -2.70 20.83
N THR A 119 6.31 -3.43 19.85
CA THR A 119 6.34 -4.89 19.86
C THR A 119 7.51 -5.38 19.03
N ARG A 120 8.28 -6.30 19.61
CA ARG A 120 9.53 -6.81 19.02
C ARG A 120 9.36 -8.26 18.60
N GLN A 121 9.93 -8.59 17.44
CA GLN A 121 10.02 -9.95 16.92
C GLN A 121 11.44 -10.19 16.44
N ASP A 122 12.15 -11.09 17.12
CA ASP A 122 13.52 -11.45 16.77
C ASP A 122 13.66 -12.94 16.49
N ASP A 123 14.48 -13.24 15.49
CA ASP A 123 15.03 -14.53 15.16
C ASP A 123 16.50 -14.34 14.72
N THR A 124 17.20 -15.44 14.50
CA THR A 124 18.61 -15.51 14.09
C THR A 124 18.93 -14.69 12.83
N SER A 125 17.98 -14.63 11.89
CA SER A 125 18.17 -13.97 10.58
C SER A 125 17.16 -12.83 10.33
N PHE A 126 16.44 -12.41 11.37
CA PHE A 126 15.34 -11.47 11.23
C PHE A 126 15.14 -10.71 12.54
N HIS A 127 15.20 -9.39 12.46
CA HIS A 127 14.88 -8.52 13.59
C HIS A 127 13.83 -7.53 13.14
N ALA A 128 12.73 -7.46 13.87
CA ALA A 128 11.66 -6.55 13.57
C ALA A 128 11.11 -5.89 14.82
N LEU A 129 10.66 -4.66 14.62
CA LEU A 129 9.99 -3.88 15.63
C LEU A 129 8.86 -3.13 14.95
N TYR A 130 7.68 -3.17 15.56
CA TYR A 130 6.54 -2.43 15.05
C TYR A 130 5.82 -1.66 16.16
N TRP A 131 5.09 -0.65 15.73
CA TRP A 131 4.18 0.14 16.54
C TRP A 131 2.82 0.19 15.86
N GLU A 132 1.76 0.16 16.65
CA GLU A 132 0.39 0.33 16.20
C GLU A 132 -0.37 1.15 17.24
N GLY A 133 -1.16 2.09 16.77
CA GLY A 133 -2.00 2.90 17.64
C GLY A 133 -2.65 4.05 16.90
N GLU A 134 -3.31 4.90 17.66
CA GLU A 134 -3.95 6.10 17.14
C GLU A 134 -2.94 7.26 17.17
N LEU A 135 -2.65 7.84 16.00
CA LEU A 135 -1.78 9.01 15.88
C LEU A 135 -2.50 10.29 16.33
N GLN A 136 -3.77 10.39 15.97
CA GLN A 136 -4.70 11.46 16.33
C GLN A 136 -6.13 10.93 16.21
N PRO A 137 -7.15 11.58 16.81
CA PRO A 137 -8.53 11.09 16.78
C PRO A 137 -9.02 10.68 15.38
N GLY A 138 -9.30 9.40 15.19
CA GLY A 138 -9.78 8.80 13.94
C GLY A 138 -8.70 8.43 12.93
N VAL A 139 -7.42 8.53 13.27
CA VAL A 139 -6.28 8.18 12.40
C VAL A 139 -5.40 7.14 13.08
N VAL A 140 -5.44 5.93 12.54
CA VAL A 140 -4.60 4.81 12.96
C VAL A 140 -3.28 4.89 12.20
N LEU A 141 -2.18 4.75 12.94
CA LEU A 141 -0.84 4.61 12.41
C LEU A 141 -0.33 3.21 12.78
N TYR A 142 0.24 2.54 11.78
CA TYR A 142 1.09 1.39 11.97
C TYR A 142 2.44 1.68 11.32
N PHE A 143 3.55 1.33 11.97
CA PHE A 143 4.84 1.27 11.28
C PHE A 143 5.64 0.07 11.73
N SER A 144 6.49 -0.43 10.83
CA SER A 144 7.37 -1.56 11.09
C SER A 144 8.76 -1.30 10.52
N LEU A 145 9.76 -1.57 11.34
CA LEU A 145 11.15 -1.71 10.92
C LEU A 145 11.48 -3.19 10.86
N GLN A 146 12.05 -3.62 9.74
CA GLN A 146 12.38 -5.02 9.50
C GLN A 146 13.78 -5.13 8.92
N SER A 147 14.66 -5.77 9.66
CA SER A 147 16.05 -6.06 9.29
C SER A 147 16.20 -7.53 9.00
N LEU A 148 16.76 -7.84 7.84
CA LEU A 148 16.84 -9.18 7.29
C LEU A 148 18.26 -9.56 6.96
N ALA A 149 18.70 -10.70 7.44
CA ALA A 149 20.02 -11.22 7.10
C ALA A 149 20.06 -11.63 5.62
N GLY A 150 21.12 -11.23 4.94
CA GLY A 150 21.44 -11.64 3.58
C GLY A 150 22.31 -12.89 3.57
N ALA A 151 22.82 -13.25 2.39
CA ALA A 151 23.88 -14.25 2.30
C ALA A 151 25.20 -13.65 2.81
N GLY A 152 25.83 -14.29 3.80
CA GLY A 152 27.07 -13.79 4.43
C GLY A 152 26.80 -12.70 5.46
N GLU A 153 27.66 -11.68 5.54
CA GLU A 153 27.50 -10.54 6.48
C GLU A 153 26.61 -9.41 5.93
N GLY A 154 25.97 -9.61 4.77
CA GLY A 154 25.03 -8.65 4.20
C GLY A 154 23.65 -8.68 4.86
N GLY A 155 22.81 -7.73 4.51
CA GLY A 155 21.40 -7.71 4.92
C GLY A 155 20.64 -6.57 4.28
N GLU A 156 19.40 -6.38 4.69
CA GLU A 156 18.57 -5.25 4.26
C GLU A 156 17.67 -4.83 5.41
N THR A 157 17.59 -3.53 5.67
CA THR A 157 16.65 -2.96 6.63
C THR A 157 15.59 -2.14 5.89
N TYR A 158 14.33 -2.37 6.22
CA TYR A 158 13.17 -1.72 5.61
C TYR A 158 12.36 -0.96 6.66
N LEU A 159 11.77 0.14 6.24
CA LEU A 159 10.72 0.84 6.97
C LEU A 159 9.42 0.74 6.18
N LEU A 160 8.35 0.37 6.87
CA LEU A 160 6.97 0.36 6.39
C LEU A 160 6.14 1.26 7.28
N ILE A 161 5.25 2.06 6.70
CA ILE A 161 4.34 2.95 7.41
C ILE A 161 2.97 2.82 6.75
N ASN A 162 1.93 2.71 7.56
CA ASN A 162 0.52 2.73 7.16
C ASN A 162 -0.20 3.81 7.97
N LEU A 163 -0.89 4.70 7.28
CA LEU A 163 -1.84 5.63 7.89
C LEU A 163 -3.21 5.37 7.29
N GLU A 164 -4.21 5.18 8.15
CA GLU A 164 -5.60 5.04 7.72
C GLU A 164 -6.51 5.81 8.67
N GLY A 165 -7.50 6.48 8.12
CA GLY A 165 -8.44 7.21 8.95
C GLY A 165 -9.64 7.77 8.21
N GLN A 166 -10.59 8.28 9.00
CA GLN A 166 -11.70 9.05 8.49
C GLN A 166 -11.25 10.51 8.32
N PRO A 167 -11.29 11.06 7.09
CA PRO A 167 -10.76 12.40 6.82
C PRO A 167 -11.62 13.48 7.47
N GLN A 168 -10.97 14.43 8.15
CA GLN A 168 -11.63 15.65 8.62
C GLN A 168 -11.41 16.80 7.63
N GLN A 169 -10.25 16.85 6.96
CA GLN A 169 -9.89 17.92 6.02
C GLN A 169 -9.62 17.42 4.58
N GLY A 170 -9.75 16.11 4.33
CA GLY A 170 -9.59 15.51 3.01
C GLY A 170 -8.17 15.70 2.46
N GLU A 171 -8.04 16.35 1.31
CA GLU A 171 -6.76 16.48 0.59
C GLU A 171 -5.65 17.13 1.44
N GLY A 172 -5.98 18.17 2.22
CA GLY A 172 -4.99 18.85 3.07
C GLY A 172 -4.41 17.94 4.15
N GLU A 173 -5.21 17.04 4.70
CA GLU A 173 -4.76 16.07 5.70
C GLU A 173 -3.90 14.96 5.06
N MET A 174 -4.26 14.49 3.85
CA MET A 174 -3.42 13.57 3.07
C MET A 174 -2.05 14.17 2.74
N LEU A 175 -1.98 15.47 2.40
CA LEU A 175 -0.72 16.16 2.19
C LEU A 175 0.13 16.22 3.47
N ALA A 176 -0.49 16.50 4.62
CA ALA A 176 0.20 16.48 5.90
C ALA A 176 0.70 15.08 6.30
N TRP A 177 -0.05 14.02 5.97
CA TRP A 177 0.41 12.63 6.13
C TRP A 177 1.62 12.35 5.25
N GLN A 178 1.57 12.77 3.99
CA GLN A 178 2.65 12.61 3.04
C GLN A 178 3.95 13.28 3.52
N GLU A 179 3.88 14.53 3.96
CA GLU A 179 5.04 15.27 4.47
C GLU A 179 5.67 14.55 5.66
N ARG A 180 4.85 14.15 6.64
CA ARG A 180 5.30 13.44 7.85
C ARG A 180 5.94 12.09 7.53
N VAL A 181 5.35 11.33 6.62
CA VAL A 181 5.94 10.08 6.12
C VAL A 181 7.29 10.37 5.47
N ARG A 182 7.39 11.36 4.59
CA ARG A 182 8.65 11.73 3.93
C ARG A 182 9.73 12.14 4.92
N GLU A 183 9.37 12.90 5.96
CA GLU A 183 10.26 13.25 7.07
C GLU A 183 10.81 12.01 7.78
N ALA A 184 9.97 10.99 7.99
CA ALA A 184 10.38 9.71 8.58
C ALA A 184 11.32 8.87 7.69
N PHE A 185 11.54 9.22 6.41
CA PHE A 185 12.56 8.61 5.54
C PHE A 185 13.76 9.53 5.26
N GLN A 186 13.66 10.82 5.59
CA GLN A 186 14.67 11.84 5.27
C GLN A 186 16.08 11.54 5.83
N PRO A 187 16.26 11.03 7.07
CA PRO A 187 17.59 10.74 7.61
C PRO A 187 18.41 9.74 6.79
N TRP A 188 17.75 8.90 6.00
CA TRP A 188 18.39 7.90 5.13
C TRP A 188 18.49 8.35 3.67
N GLN A 189 18.03 9.56 3.34
CA GLN A 189 17.97 10.08 1.97
C GLN A 189 17.21 9.14 1.02
N VAL A 190 16.21 8.44 1.55
CA VAL A 190 15.36 7.49 0.82
C VAL A 190 14.08 8.21 0.41
N GLU A 191 13.73 8.11 -0.87
CA GLU A 191 12.41 8.47 -1.36
C GLU A 191 11.47 7.27 -1.18
N PRO A 192 10.44 7.35 -0.32
CA PRO A 192 9.57 6.21 -0.07
C PRO A 192 8.69 5.89 -1.29
N HIS A 193 8.40 4.60 -1.48
CA HIS A 193 7.31 4.17 -2.35
C HIS A 193 6.00 4.49 -1.65
N LEU A 194 5.18 5.34 -2.25
CA LEU A 194 3.90 5.76 -1.69
C LEU A 194 2.74 5.10 -2.43
N ILE A 195 1.76 4.62 -1.66
CA ILE A 195 0.50 4.10 -2.16
C ILE A 195 -0.61 4.89 -1.47
N TYR A 196 -1.49 5.47 -2.28
CA TYR A 196 -2.62 6.27 -1.80
C TYR A 196 -3.92 5.49 -2.03
N SER A 197 -4.82 5.54 -1.06
CA SER A 197 -6.16 4.97 -1.17
C SER A 197 -7.22 5.95 -0.68
N LEU A 198 -8.34 5.99 -1.39
CA LEU A 198 -9.55 6.72 -1.04
C LEU A 198 -10.73 5.76 -1.15
N THR A 199 -11.52 5.66 -0.08
CA THR A 199 -12.76 4.88 -0.06
C THR A 199 -13.94 5.82 0.13
N GLY A 200 -14.95 5.66 -0.72
CA GLY A 200 -16.17 6.44 -0.69
C GLY A 200 -17.42 5.60 -0.72
N VAL A 201 -18.52 6.21 -0.30
CA VAL A 201 -19.83 5.58 -0.26
C VAL A 201 -20.78 6.25 -1.25
N ILE A 202 -21.49 5.41 -2.01
CA ILE A 202 -22.63 5.78 -2.85
C ILE A 202 -23.84 4.98 -2.33
N PRO A 203 -24.92 5.64 -1.88
CA PRO A 203 -26.10 4.94 -1.38
C PRO A 203 -26.76 4.05 -2.44
N GLY A 204 -27.09 2.80 -2.08
CA GLY A 204 -27.80 1.85 -2.93
C GLY A 204 -26.91 1.00 -3.84
N LYS A 205 -27.55 -0.02 -4.46
CA LYS A 205 -26.94 -0.83 -5.52
C LYS A 205 -26.99 -0.06 -6.85
N LEU A 206 -25.83 0.20 -7.42
CA LEU A 206 -25.73 0.76 -8.77
C LEU A 206 -26.01 -0.31 -9.82
N THR A 207 -26.72 0.07 -10.88
CA THR A 207 -26.80 -0.71 -12.11
C THR A 207 -25.43 -0.77 -12.81
N PRO A 208 -25.20 -1.76 -13.70
CA PRO A 208 -23.95 -1.82 -14.46
C PRO A 208 -23.62 -0.52 -15.21
N ALA A 209 -24.63 0.10 -15.85
CA ALA A 209 -24.46 1.36 -16.57
C ALA A 209 -24.07 2.53 -15.63
N GLU A 210 -24.65 2.60 -14.44
CA GLU A 210 -24.30 3.61 -13.44
C GLU A 210 -22.87 3.38 -12.93
N ARG A 211 -22.47 2.14 -12.59
CA ARG A 211 -21.08 1.84 -12.18
C ARG A 211 -20.09 2.26 -13.25
N GLU A 212 -20.36 1.89 -14.50
CA GLU A 212 -19.48 2.25 -15.62
C GLU A 212 -19.41 3.76 -15.82
N GLN A 213 -20.52 4.48 -15.67
CA GLN A 213 -20.53 5.95 -15.72
C GLN A 213 -19.67 6.56 -14.62
N ARG A 214 -19.77 6.06 -13.39
CA ARG A 214 -18.98 6.55 -12.23
C ARG A 214 -17.49 6.29 -12.44
N ALA A 215 -17.12 5.08 -12.87
CA ALA A 215 -15.74 4.73 -13.16
C ALA A 215 -15.16 5.57 -14.32
N ARG A 216 -15.92 5.79 -15.40
CA ARG A 216 -15.49 6.66 -16.51
C ARG A 216 -15.25 8.10 -16.07
N ALA A 217 -16.06 8.62 -15.14
CA ALA A 217 -15.85 9.96 -14.61
C ALA A 217 -14.51 10.07 -13.85
N VAL A 218 -14.18 9.06 -13.04
CA VAL A 218 -12.87 8.96 -12.35
C VAL A 218 -11.73 8.92 -13.36
N LEU A 219 -11.80 8.02 -14.34
CA LEU A 219 -10.75 7.87 -15.35
C LEU A 219 -10.57 9.14 -16.19
N ALA A 220 -11.67 9.80 -16.60
CA ALA A 220 -11.61 11.04 -17.36
C ALA A 220 -10.93 12.17 -16.56
N ALA A 221 -11.23 12.31 -15.27
CA ALA A 221 -10.60 13.30 -14.40
C ALA A 221 -9.08 13.06 -14.24
N LEU A 222 -8.66 11.79 -14.22
CA LEU A 222 -7.25 11.41 -14.22
C LEU A 222 -6.59 11.51 -15.59
N ALA A 223 -7.34 11.74 -16.67
CA ALA A 223 -6.87 11.51 -18.05
C ALA A 223 -6.25 10.11 -18.22
N ALA A 224 -6.91 9.10 -17.63
CA ALA A 224 -6.45 7.73 -17.58
C ALA A 224 -7.13 6.86 -18.65
N GLU A 225 -6.37 5.93 -19.21
CA GLU A 225 -6.85 4.89 -20.11
C GLU A 225 -6.98 3.56 -19.36
N LYS A 226 -8.07 2.83 -19.60
CA LYS A 226 -8.26 1.48 -19.06
C LYS A 226 -7.21 0.53 -19.64
N VAL A 227 -6.48 -0.14 -18.77
CA VAL A 227 -5.52 -1.20 -19.13
C VAL A 227 -6.22 -2.56 -19.06
N GLU A 228 -6.91 -2.84 -17.97
CA GLU A 228 -7.70 -4.06 -17.77
C GLU A 228 -8.82 -3.83 -16.76
N GLY A 229 -9.70 -4.82 -16.61
CA GLY A 229 -10.71 -4.77 -15.56
C GLY A 229 -11.59 -6.01 -15.53
N VAL A 230 -12.29 -6.15 -14.42
CA VAL A 230 -13.26 -7.21 -14.14
C VAL A 230 -14.62 -6.55 -13.92
N GLU A 231 -15.67 -7.14 -14.47
CA GLU A 231 -17.05 -6.73 -14.23
C GLU A 231 -17.89 -7.96 -13.90
N GLU A 232 -18.52 -7.93 -12.74
CA GLU A 232 -19.40 -8.95 -12.19
C GLU A 232 -20.70 -8.29 -11.70
N GLU A 233 -21.63 -9.08 -11.15
CA GLU A 233 -22.94 -8.57 -10.73
C GLU A 233 -22.84 -7.41 -9.74
N ASP A 234 -21.95 -7.53 -8.75
CA ASP A 234 -21.80 -6.58 -7.65
C ASP A 234 -20.46 -5.82 -7.67
N LEU A 235 -19.60 -6.08 -8.67
CA LEU A 235 -18.24 -5.52 -8.73
C LEU A 235 -17.93 -4.98 -10.13
N LEU A 236 -17.34 -3.80 -10.17
CA LEU A 236 -16.55 -3.31 -11.31
C LEU A 236 -15.17 -2.93 -10.77
N SER A 237 -14.10 -3.48 -11.33
CA SER A 237 -12.71 -3.10 -10.99
C SER A 237 -11.94 -2.82 -12.26
N ILE A 238 -11.23 -1.69 -12.30
CA ILE A 238 -10.48 -1.23 -13.47
C ILE A 238 -9.08 -0.83 -13.03
N SER A 239 -8.08 -1.44 -13.64
CA SER A 239 -6.70 -0.97 -13.61
C SER A 239 -6.45 -0.07 -14.81
N ALA A 240 -5.83 1.08 -14.58
CA ALA A 240 -5.68 2.13 -15.58
C ALA A 240 -4.29 2.76 -15.55
N TYR A 241 -3.95 3.44 -16.64
CA TYR A 241 -2.74 4.23 -16.78
C TYR A 241 -3.10 5.67 -17.07
N SER A 242 -2.53 6.60 -16.30
CA SER A 242 -2.58 8.03 -16.54
C SER A 242 -1.15 8.58 -16.71
N PRO A 243 -0.86 9.34 -17.78
CA PRO A 243 0.40 10.06 -17.91
C PRO A 243 0.56 11.20 -16.89
N ARG A 244 -0.50 11.56 -16.14
CA ARG A 244 -0.45 12.59 -15.09
C ARG A 244 0.07 12.07 -13.76
N LEU A 245 0.06 10.75 -13.54
CA LEU A 245 0.53 10.11 -12.32
C LEU A 245 2.00 9.69 -12.50
N PRO A 246 2.93 10.11 -11.62
CA PRO A 246 4.36 10.07 -11.88
C PRO A 246 4.98 8.67 -11.83
N ARG A 247 4.37 7.74 -11.06
CA ARG A 247 4.88 6.38 -10.83
C ARG A 247 3.91 5.36 -11.38
N SER A 248 4.42 4.31 -12.03
CA SER A 248 3.62 3.18 -12.51
C SER A 248 4.27 1.85 -12.13
N LEU A 249 3.44 0.82 -12.00
CA LEU A 249 3.82 -0.57 -11.85
C LEU A 249 3.64 -1.29 -13.18
N GLU A 250 4.52 -2.23 -13.49
CA GLU A 250 4.38 -3.11 -14.64
C GLU A 250 3.52 -4.32 -14.26
N VAL A 251 2.31 -4.42 -14.82
CA VAL A 251 1.40 -5.54 -14.62
C VAL A 251 1.22 -6.25 -15.96
N ALA A 252 1.68 -7.51 -16.03
CA ALA A 252 1.69 -8.31 -17.26
C ALA A 252 2.33 -7.57 -18.46
N GLY A 253 3.38 -6.77 -18.22
CA GLY A 253 4.10 -6.00 -19.24
C GLY A 253 3.37 -4.74 -19.72
N ARG A 254 2.41 -4.25 -18.95
CA ARG A 254 1.71 -2.98 -19.21
C ARG A 254 1.81 -2.08 -17.98
N PRO A 255 2.04 -0.78 -18.15
CA PRO A 255 2.11 0.15 -17.03
C PRO A 255 0.70 0.39 -16.45
N VAL A 256 0.59 0.36 -15.14
CA VAL A 256 -0.62 0.67 -14.36
C VAL A 256 -0.24 1.63 -13.24
N ASN A 257 -1.02 2.69 -13.05
CA ASN A 257 -0.80 3.65 -11.97
C ASN A 257 -2.08 4.22 -11.35
N ALA A 258 -3.24 3.67 -11.70
CA ALA A 258 -4.48 3.91 -11.00
C ALA A 258 -5.32 2.63 -10.95
N ASN A 259 -6.07 2.46 -9.87
CA ASN A 259 -7.14 1.47 -9.77
C ASN A 259 -8.43 2.16 -9.32
N VAL A 260 -9.55 1.82 -9.94
CA VAL A 260 -10.89 2.17 -9.49
C VAL A 260 -11.73 0.92 -9.35
N ALA A 261 -12.28 0.69 -8.17
CA ALA A 261 -13.24 -0.38 -7.90
C ALA A 261 -14.55 0.18 -7.37
N LEU A 262 -15.67 -0.41 -7.79
CA LEU A 262 -17.02 -0.11 -7.34
C LEU A 262 -17.66 -1.41 -6.93
N ARG A 263 -17.92 -1.58 -5.63
CA ARG A 263 -18.48 -2.81 -5.09
C ARG A 263 -19.74 -2.57 -4.28
N TYR A 264 -20.80 -3.31 -4.57
CA TYR A 264 -22.02 -3.28 -3.76
C TYR A 264 -21.89 -4.21 -2.55
N HIS A 265 -22.25 -3.69 -1.37
CA HIS A 265 -22.33 -4.44 -0.13
C HIS A 265 -23.79 -4.56 0.30
N ALA A 266 -24.34 -5.76 0.23
CA ALA A 266 -25.73 -6.03 0.63
C ALA A 266 -25.96 -5.87 2.14
N THR A 267 -24.90 -5.93 2.95
CA THR A 267 -24.97 -5.84 4.41
C THR A 267 -25.45 -4.48 4.91
N ASP A 268 -25.06 -3.40 4.23
CA ASP A 268 -25.42 -2.02 4.57
C ASP A 268 -26.13 -1.29 3.43
N GLY A 269 -26.32 -1.95 2.28
CA GLY A 269 -27.08 -1.45 1.16
C GLY A 269 -26.35 -0.35 0.38
N ASN A 270 -25.02 -0.31 0.43
CA ASN A 270 -24.21 0.74 -0.20
C ASN A 270 -23.31 0.19 -1.32
N THR A 271 -23.01 1.03 -2.29
CA THR A 271 -21.90 0.80 -3.23
C THR A 271 -20.68 1.58 -2.77
N TYR A 272 -19.57 0.88 -2.54
CA TYR A 272 -18.30 1.45 -2.16
C TYR A 272 -17.45 1.72 -3.39
N LEU A 273 -16.89 2.91 -3.48
CA LEU A 273 -15.87 3.27 -4.46
C LEU A 273 -14.51 3.23 -3.79
N HIS A 274 -13.60 2.42 -4.32
CA HIS A 274 -12.19 2.43 -3.94
C HIS A 274 -11.39 3.03 -5.10
N LEU A 275 -10.54 4.00 -4.79
CA LEU A 275 -9.64 4.63 -5.74
C LEU A 275 -8.22 4.62 -5.15
N GLY A 276 -7.24 4.18 -5.91
CA GLY A 276 -5.85 4.27 -5.46
C GLY A 276 -4.82 4.42 -6.56
N SER A 277 -3.61 4.78 -6.15
CA SER A 277 -2.44 4.95 -7.01
C SER A 277 -1.17 4.55 -6.26
N PRO A 278 -0.23 3.82 -6.89
CA PRO A 278 -0.30 3.30 -8.25
C PRO A 278 -1.28 2.12 -8.40
N LEU A 279 -1.49 1.35 -7.33
CA LEU A 279 -2.42 0.23 -7.30
C LEU A 279 -2.84 0.00 -5.84
N LEU A 280 -4.12 -0.28 -5.61
CA LEU A 280 -4.63 -0.64 -4.30
C LEU A 280 -4.16 -2.07 -3.93
N GLY A 281 -3.86 -2.31 -2.65
CA GLY A 281 -3.57 -3.63 -2.09
C GLY A 281 -4.81 -4.30 -1.51
N GLY A 282 -4.91 -5.63 -1.61
CA GLY A 282 -5.97 -6.42 -0.97
C GLY A 282 -7.24 -6.63 -1.80
N GLU A 283 -8.32 -7.05 -1.12
CA GLU A 283 -9.65 -7.25 -1.71
C GLU A 283 -10.54 -6.01 -1.47
N TYR A 284 -11.55 -5.83 -2.34
CA TYR A 284 -12.57 -4.79 -2.26
C TYR A 284 -13.91 -5.40 -1.90
#